data_AF-A0A814NIU0-F1
#
_entry.id   AF-A0A814NIU0-F1
#
_cell.length_a   1.000
_cell.length_b   1.000
_cell.length_c   1.000
_cell.angle_alpha   90.00
_cell.angle_beta   90.00
_cell.angle_gamma   90.00
#
_symmetry.space_group_name_H-M   'P 1'
#
loop_
_entity.id
_entity.type
_entity.pdbx_description
1 polymer ?
#
loop_
_entity_poly.entity_id
_entity_poly.type
_entity_poly.pdbx_seq_one_letter_code
_entity_poly.pdbx_strand_id
1 'polypeptide(L)'
;MTYDYHGSWDGKTGHNSPLYGMHKERKKYREWNINSSMEVWVELGCPREKLNIGLSAYGRAFSLFGETGMGNGKLIIKKKSSIGVKASAAEAGKYTREAGVLAYYEICELLAKNPSNRVFWHREMSVPYVSSKSLWIGFDNVRSVTLKMQFLKEHGYGGVIIWSFDLDDKIGDICNEGPFPLFNAAKRELLILPDHLANMNKKCLDDNSTFSIDYLHSQSLLTTMSEINNRNNDYIKVELVTKLLKHFLPDDKSTRLSSDMVKLFTELIFTFINQAFIRTIHQASSEGTIQVDIQHLEKILMQLLLDF
;
A
#
# COMPACT_ATOMS: atom_id res chain seq x y z
N MET A 1 -2.98 -12.33 -5.29
CA MET A 1 -4.14 -11.41 -5.23
C MET A 1 -5.00 -11.82 -4.06
N THR A 2 -4.85 -11.17 -2.91
CA THR A 2 -5.45 -11.60 -1.63
C THR A 2 -6.71 -10.78 -1.31
N TYR A 3 -7.63 -10.77 -2.27
CA TYR A 3 -8.97 -10.16 -2.24
C TYR A 3 -9.87 -11.00 -3.17
N ASP A 4 -11.15 -10.69 -3.25
CA ASP A 4 -12.16 -11.51 -3.95
C ASP A 4 -12.30 -12.93 -3.40
N TYR A 5 -12.06 -13.13 -2.10
CA TYR A 5 -12.34 -14.40 -1.45
C TYR A 5 -13.84 -14.74 -1.49
N HIS A 6 -14.68 -13.70 -1.39
CA HIS A 6 -16.13 -13.83 -1.43
C HIS A 6 -16.76 -12.74 -2.28
N GLY A 7 -17.88 -13.07 -2.92
CA GLY A 7 -18.65 -12.15 -3.75
C GLY A 7 -20.04 -12.68 -4.03
N SER A 8 -20.79 -11.98 -4.88
CA SER A 8 -22.18 -12.32 -5.20
C SER A 8 -22.35 -13.73 -5.79
N TRP A 9 -21.31 -14.28 -6.42
CA TRP A 9 -21.25 -15.64 -6.94
C TRP A 9 -21.42 -16.73 -5.86
N ASP A 10 -21.19 -16.44 -4.59
CA ASP A 10 -21.41 -17.39 -3.49
C ASP A 10 -22.89 -17.56 -3.12
N GLY A 11 -23.77 -16.65 -3.58
CA GLY A 11 -25.20 -16.61 -3.21
C GLY A 11 -25.46 -16.29 -1.73
N LYS A 12 -24.43 -15.86 -1.00
CA LYS A 12 -24.45 -15.52 0.41
C LYS A 12 -23.37 -14.48 0.74
N THR A 13 -23.54 -13.75 1.84
CA THR A 13 -22.55 -12.76 2.30
C THR A 13 -21.22 -13.43 2.68
N GLY A 14 -20.13 -12.75 2.36
CA GLY A 14 -18.77 -13.11 2.74
C GLY A 14 -17.83 -11.93 2.53
N HIS A 15 -16.77 -11.86 3.30
CA HIS A 15 -15.87 -10.71 3.28
C HIS A 15 -14.95 -10.73 2.06
N ASN A 16 -14.69 -9.58 1.44
CA ASN A 16 -13.84 -9.46 0.24
C ASN A 16 -12.40 -9.98 0.49
N SER A 17 -11.80 -9.53 1.60
CA SER A 17 -10.36 -9.64 1.88
C SER A 17 -10.05 -9.95 3.37
N PRO A 18 -10.65 -10.97 4.01
CA PRO A 18 -10.42 -11.26 5.42
C PRO A 18 -8.94 -11.59 5.71
N LEU A 19 -8.37 -11.08 6.81
CA LEU A 19 -7.00 -11.38 7.21
C LEU A 19 -6.86 -12.83 7.68
N TYR A 20 -7.81 -13.28 8.49
CA TYR A 20 -7.91 -14.65 9.00
C TYR A 20 -9.28 -15.25 8.70
N GLY A 21 -9.39 -16.58 8.70
CA GLY A 21 -10.67 -17.28 8.63
C GLY A 21 -11.45 -17.21 9.94
N MET A 22 -12.76 -17.49 9.90
CA MET A 22 -13.59 -17.58 11.11
C MET A 22 -13.79 -19.06 11.53
N HIS A 23 -13.72 -19.36 12.82
CA HIS A 23 -13.83 -20.73 13.33
C HIS A 23 -15.15 -21.41 12.92
N LYS A 24 -16.26 -20.65 12.94
CA LYS A 24 -17.61 -21.16 12.64
C LYS A 24 -17.89 -21.38 11.14
N GLU A 25 -16.94 -21.15 10.26
CA GLU A 25 -17.11 -21.42 8.83
C GLU A 25 -16.96 -22.91 8.49
N ARG A 26 -17.55 -23.31 7.36
CA ARG A 26 -17.31 -24.66 6.82
C ARG A 26 -15.83 -24.80 6.50
N LYS A 27 -15.28 -25.99 6.73
CA LYS A 27 -13.83 -26.28 6.62
C LYS A 27 -13.18 -25.67 5.36
N LYS A 28 -13.82 -25.79 4.19
CA LYS A 28 -13.34 -25.23 2.91
C LYS A 28 -13.13 -23.71 2.93
N TYR A 29 -14.00 -22.96 3.61
CA TYR A 29 -13.93 -21.48 3.61
C TYR A 29 -12.98 -20.93 4.68
N ARG A 30 -12.58 -21.76 5.66
CA ARG A 30 -11.63 -21.32 6.70
C ARG A 30 -10.25 -20.95 6.15
N GLU A 31 -9.91 -21.45 4.97
CA GLU A 31 -8.65 -21.16 4.27
C GLU A 31 -8.78 -20.01 3.26
N TRP A 32 -9.98 -19.45 3.06
CA TRP A 32 -10.22 -18.33 2.13
C TRP A 32 -9.94 -16.99 2.81
N ASN A 33 -8.67 -16.77 3.16
CA ASN A 33 -8.20 -15.57 3.81
C ASN A 33 -6.73 -15.28 3.45
N ILE A 34 -6.27 -14.07 3.76
CA ILE A 34 -4.91 -13.60 3.45
C ILE A 34 -3.87 -14.53 4.10
N ASN A 35 -3.96 -14.79 5.40
CA ASN A 35 -2.98 -15.60 6.12
C ASN A 35 -2.79 -16.99 5.49
N SER A 36 -3.88 -17.74 5.30
CA SER A 36 -3.82 -19.07 4.67
C SER A 36 -3.29 -19.01 3.24
N SER A 37 -3.68 -18.01 2.45
CA SER A 37 -3.23 -17.89 1.06
C SER A 37 -1.73 -17.61 0.97
N MET A 38 -1.21 -16.74 1.83
CA MET A 38 0.21 -16.39 1.86
C MET A 38 1.05 -17.57 2.34
N GLU A 39 0.61 -18.27 3.40
CA GLU A 39 1.31 -19.46 3.91
C GLU A 39 1.36 -20.59 2.87
N VAL A 40 0.30 -20.82 2.09
CA VAL A 40 0.33 -21.82 1.01
C VAL A 40 1.43 -21.52 -0.02
N TRP A 41 1.63 -20.25 -0.40
CA TRP A 41 2.72 -19.89 -1.32
C TRP A 41 4.10 -20.14 -0.72
N VAL A 42 4.26 -19.89 0.58
CA VAL A 42 5.50 -20.16 1.31
C VAL A 42 5.76 -21.67 1.41
N GLU A 43 4.76 -22.46 1.75
CA GLU A 43 4.83 -23.93 1.82
C GLU A 43 5.19 -24.56 0.46
N LEU A 44 4.74 -23.94 -0.64
CA LEU A 44 5.09 -24.33 -2.01
C LEU A 44 6.47 -23.83 -2.47
N GLY A 45 7.22 -23.15 -1.59
CA GLY A 45 8.62 -22.75 -1.81
C GLY A 45 8.82 -21.32 -2.30
N CYS A 46 7.80 -20.46 -2.28
CA CYS A 46 7.99 -19.04 -2.61
C CYS A 46 8.61 -18.29 -1.41
N PRO A 47 9.77 -17.63 -1.57
CA PRO A 47 10.36 -16.83 -0.49
C PRO A 47 9.43 -15.69 -0.06
N ARG A 48 9.31 -15.47 1.26
CA ARG A 48 8.37 -14.50 1.85
C ARG A 48 8.62 -13.08 1.34
N GLU A 49 9.89 -12.70 1.19
CA GLU A 49 10.35 -11.41 0.69
C GLU A 49 10.00 -11.14 -0.78
N LYS A 50 9.52 -12.15 -1.53
CA LYS A 50 9.00 -12.00 -2.91
C LYS A 50 7.48 -11.97 -2.98
N LEU A 51 6.79 -12.23 -1.86
CA LEU A 51 5.33 -12.25 -1.80
C LEU A 51 4.79 -10.91 -1.35
N ASN A 52 3.97 -10.30 -2.20
CA ASN A 52 3.28 -9.05 -1.89
C ASN A 52 1.81 -9.31 -1.52
N ILE A 53 1.36 -8.72 -0.40
CA ILE A 53 -0.05 -8.77 0.02
C ILE A 53 -0.88 -7.83 -0.86
N GLY A 54 -2.02 -8.30 -1.35
CA GLY A 54 -2.98 -7.45 -2.06
C GLY A 54 -3.96 -6.77 -1.10
N LEU A 55 -4.04 -5.44 -1.14
CA LEU A 55 -5.10 -4.65 -0.49
C LEU A 55 -6.17 -4.28 -1.51
N SER A 56 -7.44 -4.35 -1.11
CA SER A 56 -8.57 -3.92 -1.92
C SER A 56 -9.06 -2.55 -1.47
N ALA A 57 -8.95 -1.53 -2.34
CA ALA A 57 -9.59 -0.23 -2.15
C ALA A 57 -11.07 -0.25 -2.57
N TYR A 58 -11.73 -1.39 -2.42
CA TYR A 58 -13.13 -1.62 -2.75
C TYR A 58 -13.71 -2.70 -1.83
N GLY A 59 -15.03 -2.76 -1.76
CA GLY A 59 -15.78 -3.78 -1.05
C GLY A 59 -16.65 -4.62 -1.96
N ARG A 60 -17.01 -5.81 -1.47
CA ARG A 60 -18.02 -6.69 -2.09
C ARG A 60 -19.34 -6.45 -1.39
N ALA A 61 -20.34 -6.00 -2.15
CA ALA A 61 -21.62 -5.53 -1.67
C ALA A 61 -22.76 -6.49 -2.02
N PHE A 62 -23.68 -6.68 -1.07
CA PHE A 62 -24.70 -7.71 -1.12
C PHE A 62 -26.07 -7.14 -0.76
N SER A 63 -27.08 -7.53 -1.54
CA SER A 63 -28.50 -7.34 -1.19
C SER A 63 -28.97 -8.55 -0.41
N LEU A 64 -29.36 -8.34 0.85
CA LEU A 64 -29.82 -9.40 1.75
C LEU A 64 -31.23 -9.82 1.40
N PHE A 65 -31.46 -11.14 1.23
CA PHE A 65 -32.82 -11.65 1.22
C PHE A 65 -33.36 -11.66 2.65
N GLY A 66 -34.57 -11.11 2.86
CA GLY A 66 -35.22 -11.23 4.15
C GLY A 66 -35.47 -12.71 4.48
N GLU A 67 -34.89 -13.21 5.58
CA GLU A 67 -35.38 -14.45 6.18
C GLU A 67 -36.74 -14.16 6.82
N THR A 68 -37.82 -14.49 6.11
CA THR A 68 -39.15 -14.49 6.68
C THR A 68 -39.29 -15.70 7.61
N GLY A 69 -39.08 -15.52 8.91
CA GLY A 69 -39.41 -16.53 9.91
C GLY A 69 -40.82 -16.32 10.44
N MET A 70 -41.65 -17.36 10.45
CA MET A 70 -42.93 -17.34 11.16
C MET A 70 -42.66 -17.65 12.64
N GLY A 71 -42.57 -16.63 13.48
CA GLY A 71 -42.56 -16.79 14.93
C GLY A 71 -43.83 -16.19 15.51
N ASN A 72 -44.65 -17.01 16.18
CA ASN A 72 -45.88 -16.60 16.87
C ASN A 72 -46.82 -15.71 16.02
N GLY A 73 -47.02 -16.04 14.74
CA GLY A 73 -47.94 -15.29 13.85
C GLY A 73 -47.46 -13.89 13.45
N LYS A 74 -46.19 -13.53 13.75
CA LYS A 74 -45.59 -12.26 13.36
C LYS A 74 -44.41 -12.53 12.42
N LEU A 75 -44.28 -11.73 11.36
CA LEU A 75 -43.11 -11.76 10.48
C LEU A 75 -41.88 -11.35 11.29
N ILE A 76 -41.02 -12.32 11.64
CA ILE A 76 -39.74 -12.04 12.29
C ILE A 76 -38.67 -12.03 11.20
N ILE A 77 -38.15 -10.83 10.90
CA ILE A 77 -36.86 -10.70 10.22
C ILE A 77 -35.81 -11.16 11.23
N LYS A 78 -35.34 -12.40 11.12
CA LYS A 78 -34.25 -12.88 11.98
C LYS A 78 -33.01 -12.05 11.67
N LYS A 79 -32.65 -11.15 12.60
CA LYS A 79 -31.36 -10.43 12.56
C LYS A 79 -30.23 -11.45 12.57
N LYS A 80 -29.71 -11.76 11.40
CA LYS A 80 -28.33 -12.21 11.23
C LYS A 80 -27.72 -11.29 10.19
N SER A 81 -27.38 -10.08 10.59
CA SER A 81 -26.50 -9.17 9.86
C SER A 81 -25.06 -9.70 9.94
N SER A 82 -24.82 -10.92 9.46
CA SER A 82 -23.57 -11.66 9.64
C SER A 82 -23.10 -12.28 8.32
N ILE A 83 -21.92 -12.89 8.35
CA ILE A 83 -21.36 -13.67 7.24
C ILE A 83 -22.20 -14.93 7.01
N GLY A 84 -22.28 -15.38 5.75
CA GLY A 84 -22.96 -16.59 5.33
C GLY A 84 -24.47 -16.47 5.13
N VAL A 85 -25.01 -15.26 5.08
CA VAL A 85 -26.45 -14.98 4.93
C VAL A 85 -26.81 -14.97 3.46
N LYS A 86 -27.91 -15.62 3.06
CA LYS A 86 -28.32 -15.68 1.66
C LYS A 86 -28.50 -14.27 1.08
N ALA A 87 -27.87 -14.00 -0.06
CA ALA A 87 -27.84 -12.68 -0.66
C ALA A 87 -27.56 -12.75 -2.17
N SER A 88 -27.87 -11.67 -2.89
CA SER A 88 -27.42 -11.42 -4.27
C SER A 88 -26.46 -10.24 -4.31
N ALA A 89 -25.93 -9.92 -5.50
CA ALA A 89 -25.24 -8.65 -5.70
C ALA A 89 -26.12 -7.47 -5.25
N ALA A 90 -25.54 -6.51 -4.53
CA ALA A 90 -26.17 -5.22 -4.31
C ALA A 90 -26.25 -4.43 -5.63
N GLU A 91 -27.08 -3.40 -5.65
CA GLU A 91 -27.11 -2.45 -6.78
C GLU A 91 -25.72 -1.83 -7.02
N ALA A 92 -25.48 -1.46 -8.27
CA ALA A 92 -24.21 -0.89 -8.68
C ALA A 92 -23.97 0.47 -8.03
N GLY A 93 -22.71 0.75 -7.70
CA GLY A 93 -22.27 2.07 -7.28
C GLY A 93 -22.48 3.13 -8.37
N LYS A 94 -22.62 4.40 -7.96
CA LYS A 94 -22.83 5.54 -8.86
C LYS A 94 -21.67 5.69 -9.87
N TYR A 95 -20.45 5.40 -9.44
CA TYR A 95 -19.23 5.64 -10.20
C TYR A 95 -18.65 4.33 -10.74
N THR A 96 -18.57 3.28 -9.92
CA THR A 96 -18.06 1.96 -10.35
C THR A 96 -18.99 1.26 -11.34
N ARG A 97 -20.30 1.49 -11.24
CA ARG A 97 -21.33 0.96 -12.15
C ARG A 97 -21.33 -0.56 -12.31
N GLU A 98 -20.81 -1.28 -11.32
CA GLU A 98 -20.79 -2.73 -11.27
C GLU A 98 -21.62 -3.23 -10.07
N ALA A 99 -22.60 -4.09 -10.33
CA ALA A 99 -23.43 -4.66 -9.29
C ALA A 99 -22.60 -5.52 -8.32
N GLY A 100 -22.70 -5.22 -7.02
CA GLY A 100 -21.98 -5.94 -5.97
C GLY A 100 -20.53 -5.50 -5.76
N VAL A 101 -20.08 -4.42 -6.41
CA VAL A 101 -18.79 -3.78 -6.16
C VAL A 101 -19.03 -2.33 -5.79
N LEU A 102 -18.35 -1.86 -4.75
CA LEU A 102 -18.33 -0.45 -4.36
C LEU A 102 -16.89 -0.03 -4.06
N ALA A 103 -16.46 1.10 -4.63
CA ALA A 103 -15.18 1.72 -4.29
C ALA A 103 -15.14 2.14 -2.82
N TYR A 104 -13.95 2.33 -2.23
CA TYR A 104 -13.82 2.79 -0.85
C TYR A 104 -14.56 4.12 -0.63
N TYR A 105 -14.37 5.07 -1.55
CA TYR A 105 -15.06 6.36 -1.49
C TYR A 105 -16.59 6.24 -1.66
N GLU A 106 -17.09 5.27 -2.44
CA GLU A 106 -18.54 5.01 -2.56
C GLU A 106 -19.14 4.48 -1.26
N ILE A 107 -18.38 3.65 -0.54
CA ILE A 107 -18.79 3.13 0.77
C ILE A 107 -18.86 4.28 1.79
N CYS A 108 -17.86 5.16 1.80
CA CYS A 108 -17.88 6.37 2.64
C CYS A 108 -19.07 7.28 2.33
N GLU A 109 -19.32 7.57 1.05
CA GLU A 109 -20.46 8.38 0.62
C GLU A 109 -21.80 7.74 1.06
N LEU A 110 -21.92 6.43 0.93
CA LEU A 110 -23.10 5.66 1.36
C LEU A 110 -23.32 5.71 2.88
N LEU A 111 -22.25 5.67 3.67
CA LEU A 111 -22.30 5.80 5.13
C LEU A 111 -22.68 7.22 5.56
N ALA A 112 -22.15 8.24 4.88
CA ALA A 112 -22.46 9.64 5.15
C ALA A 112 -23.93 9.97 4.84
N LYS A 113 -24.49 9.41 3.75
CA LYS A 113 -25.88 9.67 3.33
C LYS A 113 -26.93 8.94 4.16
N ASN A 114 -26.61 7.76 4.71
CA ASN A 114 -27.61 6.93 5.39
C ASN A 114 -27.09 6.40 6.73
N PRO A 115 -27.43 7.06 7.86
CA PRO A 115 -27.03 6.67 9.20
C PRO A 115 -27.53 5.29 9.67
N SER A 116 -28.47 4.66 8.94
CA SER A 116 -28.90 3.29 9.23
C SER A 116 -27.90 2.24 8.79
N ASN A 117 -26.98 2.59 7.87
CA ASN A 117 -25.84 1.78 7.50
C ASN A 117 -24.77 1.93 8.57
N ARG A 118 -24.50 0.85 9.31
CA ARG A 118 -23.52 0.86 10.40
C ARG A 118 -22.32 0.02 10.03
N VAL A 119 -21.14 0.52 10.37
CA VAL A 119 -19.88 -0.23 10.30
C VAL A 119 -19.74 -1.09 11.56
N PHE A 120 -19.47 -2.36 11.36
CA PHE A 120 -19.18 -3.35 12.39
C PHE A 120 -17.78 -3.90 12.19
N TRP A 121 -17.16 -4.37 13.27
CA TRP A 121 -15.83 -5.00 13.22
C TRP A 121 -15.95 -6.50 13.42
N HIS A 122 -15.43 -7.29 12.49
CA HIS A 122 -15.32 -8.73 12.66
C HIS A 122 -14.01 -9.08 13.35
N ARG A 123 -14.06 -9.50 14.63
CA ARG A 123 -12.86 -9.73 15.45
C ARG A 123 -11.94 -10.83 14.91
N GLU A 124 -12.49 -12.00 14.57
CA GLU A 124 -11.67 -13.13 14.09
C GLU A 124 -11.00 -12.80 12.74
N MET A 125 -11.79 -12.37 11.75
CA MET A 125 -11.29 -12.00 10.42
C MET A 125 -10.46 -10.69 10.36
N SER A 126 -10.45 -9.89 11.42
CA SER A 126 -9.75 -8.60 11.53
C SER A 126 -10.07 -7.59 10.41
N VAL A 127 -11.35 -7.45 10.08
CA VAL A 127 -11.85 -6.60 8.99
C VAL A 127 -13.21 -5.97 9.32
N PRO A 128 -13.54 -4.79 8.75
CA PRO A 128 -14.84 -4.15 8.93
C PRO A 128 -15.89 -4.71 7.97
N TYR A 129 -17.16 -4.46 8.26
CA TYR A 129 -18.24 -4.63 7.29
C TYR A 129 -19.36 -3.64 7.57
N VAL A 130 -20.05 -3.18 6.53
CA VAL A 130 -21.30 -2.44 6.66
C VAL A 130 -22.44 -3.42 6.77
N SER A 131 -23.41 -3.16 7.65
CA SER A 131 -24.68 -3.87 7.60
C SER A 131 -25.88 -3.00 7.97
N SER A 132 -26.96 -3.19 7.22
CA SER A 132 -28.30 -2.66 7.49
C SER A 132 -29.37 -3.73 7.22
N LYS A 133 -30.65 -3.35 7.07
CA LYS A 133 -31.75 -4.31 6.89
C LYS A 133 -31.64 -5.12 5.59
N SER A 134 -31.18 -4.50 4.51
CA SER A 134 -31.14 -5.07 3.16
C SER A 134 -29.77 -5.03 2.51
N LEU A 135 -28.78 -4.40 3.16
CA LEU A 135 -27.44 -4.21 2.61
C LEU A 135 -26.38 -4.82 3.53
N TRP A 136 -25.40 -5.46 2.93
CA TRP A 136 -24.19 -5.92 3.60
C TRP A 136 -22.98 -5.67 2.70
N ILE A 137 -21.90 -5.11 3.23
CA ILE A 137 -20.68 -4.81 2.45
C ILE A 137 -19.45 -5.24 3.25
N GLY A 138 -18.65 -6.14 2.70
CA GLY A 138 -17.33 -6.49 3.26
C GLY A 138 -16.25 -5.70 2.53
N PHE A 139 -15.46 -4.91 3.26
CA PHE A 139 -14.50 -3.95 2.70
C PHE A 139 -13.29 -3.77 3.62
N ASP A 140 -12.26 -3.07 3.15
CA ASP A 140 -11.15 -2.62 4.00
C ASP A 140 -11.31 -1.16 4.40
N ASN A 141 -10.87 -0.81 5.62
CA ASN A 141 -10.71 0.57 6.06
C ASN A 141 -9.29 0.80 6.59
N VAL A 142 -8.98 2.03 7.00
CA VAL A 142 -7.67 2.41 7.56
C VAL A 142 -7.21 1.43 8.66
N ARG A 143 -8.13 1.00 9.53
CA ARG A 143 -7.81 0.07 10.62
C ARG A 143 -7.42 -1.33 10.10
N SER A 144 -8.18 -1.93 9.19
CA SER A 144 -7.85 -3.26 8.67
C SER A 144 -6.60 -3.23 7.80
N VAL A 145 -6.38 -2.16 7.02
CA VAL A 145 -5.13 -1.96 6.27
C VAL A 145 -3.93 -1.90 7.22
N THR A 146 -4.02 -1.14 8.31
CA THR A 146 -2.96 -1.04 9.32
C THR A 146 -2.62 -2.43 9.89
N LEU A 147 -3.63 -3.22 10.28
CA LEU A 147 -3.43 -4.58 10.81
C LEU A 147 -2.80 -5.51 9.77
N LYS A 148 -3.19 -5.39 8.49
CA LYS A 148 -2.59 -6.16 7.40
C LYS A 148 -1.12 -5.81 7.18
N MET A 149 -0.72 -4.54 7.35
CA MET A 149 0.69 -4.15 7.26
C MET A 149 1.50 -4.61 8.48
N GLN A 150 0.89 -4.64 9.66
CA GLN A 150 1.55 -5.22 10.84
C GLN A 150 1.78 -6.72 10.64
N PHE A 151 0.77 -7.44 10.15
CA PHE A 151 0.90 -8.83 9.74
C PHE A 151 2.00 -9.03 8.69
N LEU A 152 2.03 -8.18 7.66
CA LEU A 152 3.06 -8.17 6.61
C LEU A 152 4.47 -8.11 7.20
N LYS A 153 4.72 -7.15 8.09
CA LYS A 153 6.02 -6.94 8.76
C LYS A 153 6.38 -8.12 9.66
N GLU A 154 5.45 -8.56 10.50
CA GLU A 154 5.65 -9.66 11.45
C GLU A 154 6.04 -10.96 10.74
N HIS A 155 5.46 -11.20 9.56
CA HIS A 155 5.67 -12.42 8.78
C HIS A 155 6.74 -12.26 7.69
N GLY A 156 7.43 -11.11 7.62
CA GLY A 156 8.55 -10.88 6.69
C GLY A 156 8.18 -10.92 5.21
N TYR A 157 6.97 -10.50 4.84
CA TYR A 157 6.54 -10.46 3.43
C TYR A 157 7.13 -9.25 2.69
N GLY A 158 7.30 -9.38 1.37
CA GLY A 158 8.06 -8.45 0.52
C GLY A 158 7.45 -7.06 0.32
N GLY A 159 6.14 -6.91 0.52
CA GLY A 159 5.47 -5.65 0.27
C GLY A 159 3.98 -5.78 0.00
N VAL A 160 3.43 -4.75 -0.64
CA VAL A 160 1.98 -4.58 -0.80
C VAL A 160 1.64 -4.14 -2.22
N ILE A 161 0.53 -4.64 -2.75
CA ILE A 161 -0.11 -4.20 -4.00
C ILE A 161 -1.48 -3.64 -3.63
N ILE A 162 -1.88 -2.50 -4.17
CA ILE A 162 -3.22 -1.92 -3.93
C ILE A 162 -4.05 -2.04 -5.20
N TRP A 163 -5.19 -2.70 -5.11
CA TRP A 163 -6.19 -2.79 -6.17
C TRP A 163 -7.46 -2.01 -5.80
N SER A 164 -7.73 -0.88 -6.43
CA SER A 164 -6.78 -0.07 -7.19
C SER A 164 -6.69 1.33 -6.61
N PHE A 165 -5.58 2.00 -6.91
CA PHE A 165 -5.25 3.30 -6.34
C PHE A 165 -6.32 4.37 -6.60
N ASP A 166 -7.02 4.29 -7.74
CA ASP A 166 -8.13 5.17 -8.12
C ASP A 166 -9.46 4.92 -7.38
N LEU A 167 -9.58 3.81 -6.66
CA LEU A 167 -10.76 3.48 -5.84
C LEU A 167 -10.63 3.93 -4.38
N ASP A 168 -9.46 4.46 -3.99
CA ASP A 168 -9.24 5.12 -2.71
C ASP A 168 -9.79 6.57 -2.74
N ASP A 169 -9.93 7.21 -1.57
CA ASP A 169 -10.38 8.60 -1.49
C ASP A 169 -9.24 9.57 -1.83
N LYS A 170 -9.02 9.81 -3.13
CA LYS A 170 -7.92 10.64 -3.66
C LYS A 170 -7.78 12.02 -3.00
N ILE A 171 -8.89 12.71 -2.78
CA ILE A 171 -8.91 14.08 -2.26
C ILE A 171 -8.98 14.08 -0.73
N GLY A 172 -9.68 13.10 -0.14
CA GLY A 172 -9.81 12.94 1.29
C GLY A 172 -11.03 13.62 1.91
N ASP A 173 -11.91 14.17 1.08
CA ASP A 173 -13.09 14.94 1.45
C ASP A 173 -14.36 14.08 1.54
N ILE A 174 -14.35 12.85 0.99
CA ILE A 174 -15.50 11.95 1.00
C ILE A 174 -15.54 11.15 2.31
N CYS A 175 -14.41 10.57 2.70
CA CYS A 175 -14.27 9.78 3.92
C CYS A 175 -13.93 10.66 5.15
N ASN A 176 -13.46 11.90 4.94
CA ASN A 176 -12.88 12.78 5.98
C ASN A 176 -11.65 12.16 6.69
N GLU A 177 -10.84 11.40 5.95
CA GLU A 177 -9.65 10.71 6.46
C GLU A 177 -8.33 11.27 5.86
N GLY A 178 -8.43 12.36 5.08
CA GLY A 178 -7.32 12.91 4.30
C GLY A 178 -7.12 12.16 2.97
N PRO A 179 -6.26 12.68 2.06
CA PRO A 179 -6.09 12.11 0.73
C PRO A 179 -5.47 10.72 0.80
N PHE A 180 -5.93 9.81 -0.08
CA PHE A 180 -5.49 8.42 -0.20
C PHE A 180 -5.36 7.70 1.15
N PRO A 181 -6.44 7.63 1.95
CA PRO A 181 -6.37 7.17 3.33
C PRO A 181 -5.90 5.72 3.46
N LEU A 182 -6.31 4.81 2.55
CA LEU A 182 -5.87 3.42 2.61
C LEU A 182 -4.40 3.28 2.21
N PHE A 183 -3.97 3.94 1.14
CA PHE A 183 -2.56 3.96 0.75
C PHE A 183 -1.68 4.58 1.83
N ASN A 184 -2.09 5.72 2.41
CA ASN A 184 -1.32 6.40 3.44
C ASN A 184 -1.27 5.62 4.76
N ALA A 185 -2.32 4.86 5.09
CA ALA A 185 -2.27 3.90 6.19
C ALA A 185 -1.21 2.81 5.93
N ALA A 186 -1.18 2.27 4.72
CA ALA A 186 -0.18 1.26 4.35
C ALA A 186 1.25 1.81 4.40
N LYS A 187 1.46 2.97 3.75
CA LYS A 187 2.75 3.70 3.72
C LYS A 187 3.26 4.01 5.13
N ARG A 188 2.40 4.53 6.02
CA ARG A 188 2.78 4.87 7.39
C ARG A 188 3.29 3.66 8.14
N GLU A 189 2.61 2.53 8.05
CA GLU A 189 3.03 1.31 8.74
C GLU A 189 4.32 0.72 8.18
N LEU A 190 4.56 0.79 6.87
CA LEU A 190 5.76 0.23 6.24
C LEU A 190 6.99 1.13 6.39
N LEU A 191 6.82 2.45 6.54
CA LEU A 191 7.92 3.42 6.66
C LEU A 191 8.36 3.72 8.11
N ILE A 192 7.70 3.14 9.13
CA ILE A 192 8.23 3.18 10.50
C ILE A 192 9.48 2.29 10.53
N LEU A 193 10.63 2.90 10.25
CA LEU A 193 11.94 2.29 10.42
C LEU A 193 12.12 1.92 11.89
N PRO A 194 12.64 0.71 12.20
CA PRO A 194 12.97 0.38 13.57
C PRO A 194 14.09 1.30 14.09
N ASP A 195 14.01 1.70 15.36
CA ASP A 195 14.84 2.74 16.01
C ASP A 195 16.37 2.57 15.82
N HIS A 196 16.84 1.35 15.50
CA HIS A 196 18.25 1.08 15.24
C HIS A 196 18.78 1.67 13.93
N LEU A 197 17.91 1.94 12.93
CA LEU A 197 18.30 2.61 11.68
C LEU A 197 18.22 4.14 11.77
N ALA A 198 17.41 4.68 12.69
CA ALA A 198 17.30 6.13 12.93
C ALA A 198 18.61 6.75 13.49
N ASN A 199 19.43 5.95 14.18
CA ASN A 199 20.69 6.40 14.78
C ASN A 199 21.89 6.39 13.83
N MET A 200 21.79 5.80 12.63
CA MET A 200 22.89 5.80 11.65
C MET A 200 23.00 7.12 10.86
N ASN A 201 21.98 7.98 10.86
CA ASN A 201 21.92 9.17 9.99
C ASN A 201 22.39 10.49 10.61
N LYS A 202 22.89 10.51 11.84
CA LYS A 202 23.30 11.77 12.49
C LYS A 202 24.68 12.31 12.11
N LYS A 203 25.43 11.62 11.23
CA LYS A 203 26.80 12.03 10.86
C LYS A 203 26.93 12.68 9.49
N CYS A 204 25.87 12.65 8.66
CA CYS A 204 25.87 13.26 7.33
C CYS A 204 24.94 14.48 7.21
N LEU A 205 24.16 14.76 8.27
CA LEU A 205 23.22 15.87 8.32
C LEU A 205 23.72 16.87 9.37
N ASP A 206 24.60 17.76 8.95
CA ASP A 206 24.66 19.07 9.59
C ASP A 206 23.49 19.86 9.03
N ASP A 207 22.57 20.30 9.90
CA ASP A 207 21.28 20.95 9.61
C ASP A 207 21.37 22.29 8.83
N ASN A 208 22.56 22.67 8.35
CA ASN A 208 22.84 23.89 7.58
C ASN A 208 23.24 23.64 6.11
N SER A 209 22.95 22.45 5.57
CA SER A 209 23.31 22.07 4.20
C SER A 209 22.40 22.72 3.15
N THR A 210 22.55 24.02 2.92
CA THR A 210 21.80 24.76 1.88
C THR A 210 22.74 25.37 0.84
N PHE A 211 22.30 25.41 -0.43
CA PHE A 211 23.09 25.98 -1.53
C PHE A 211 22.23 26.89 -2.40
N SER A 212 22.83 27.95 -2.97
CA SER A 212 22.13 28.91 -3.84
C SER A 212 22.08 28.41 -5.30
N ILE A 213 20.96 28.63 -5.98
CA ILE A 213 20.77 28.36 -7.41
C ILE A 213 21.80 29.11 -8.26
N ASP A 214 22.22 30.32 -7.87
CA ASP A 214 23.27 31.07 -8.57
C ASP A 214 24.65 30.39 -8.46
N TYR A 215 24.93 29.77 -7.31
CA TYR A 215 26.15 28.94 -7.14
C TYR A 215 26.11 27.72 -8.07
N LEU A 216 24.92 27.14 -8.28
CA LEU A 216 24.69 25.98 -9.15
C LEU A 216 24.70 26.33 -10.65
N HIS A 217 24.37 27.56 -11.03
CA HIS A 217 24.50 28.04 -12.40
C HIS A 217 25.90 28.56 -12.72
N SER A 218 26.62 29.11 -11.74
CA SER A 218 28.01 29.61 -11.91
C SER A 218 29.04 28.48 -12.05
N GLN A 219 28.77 27.31 -11.47
CA GLN A 219 29.40 26.04 -11.81
C GLN A 219 28.63 25.47 -13.01
N SER A 220 29.16 25.53 -14.23
CA SER A 220 28.46 25.05 -15.43
C SER A 220 28.17 23.53 -15.39
N LEU A 221 27.13 23.10 -14.67
CA LEU A 221 26.60 21.74 -14.66
C LEU A 221 25.69 21.45 -15.87
N LEU A 222 25.49 22.43 -16.75
CA LEU A 222 25.12 22.24 -18.15
C LEU A 222 26.34 21.83 -18.99
N THR A 223 27.22 21.01 -18.44
CA THR A 223 28.23 20.31 -19.22
C THR A 223 27.50 19.20 -19.96
N THR A 224 27.50 19.25 -21.28
CA THR A 224 26.96 18.19 -22.15
C THR A 224 27.44 16.83 -21.66
N MET A 225 26.58 15.81 -21.72
CA MET A 225 26.88 14.42 -21.30
C MET A 225 28.21 13.85 -21.86
N SER A 226 28.83 14.51 -22.84
CA SER A 226 30.17 14.23 -23.36
C SER A 226 31.34 14.59 -22.44
N GLU A 227 31.23 15.60 -21.56
CA GLU A 227 32.33 15.99 -20.66
C GLU A 227 32.31 15.21 -19.34
N ILE A 228 31.14 14.75 -18.89
CA ILE A 228 30.98 13.91 -17.69
C ILE A 228 31.60 12.53 -17.94
N ASN A 229 31.45 11.95 -19.14
CA ASN A 229 32.10 10.69 -19.51
C ASN A 229 33.63 10.78 -19.61
N ASN A 230 34.21 11.98 -19.76
CA ASN A 230 35.66 12.17 -19.89
C ASN A 230 36.37 12.47 -18.55
N ARG A 231 35.64 12.78 -17.48
CA ARG A 231 36.21 12.90 -16.12
C ARG A 231 36.03 11.59 -15.37
N ASN A 232 36.86 10.61 -15.72
CA ASN A 232 36.94 9.31 -15.05
C ASN A 232 36.96 9.43 -13.51
N ASN A 233 36.04 8.71 -12.86
CA ASN A 233 36.19 7.94 -11.61
C ASN A 233 36.24 8.58 -10.19
N ASP A 234 36.15 9.90 -9.98
CA ASP A 234 36.36 10.42 -8.61
C ASP A 234 35.10 10.70 -7.75
N TYR A 235 33.88 10.69 -8.31
CA TYR A 235 32.70 11.13 -7.54
C TYR A 235 32.07 10.05 -6.66
N ILE A 236 32.08 8.78 -7.08
CA ILE A 236 31.56 7.66 -6.29
C ILE A 236 32.59 6.54 -6.35
N LYS A 237 33.28 6.30 -5.25
CA LYS A 237 34.27 5.22 -5.18
C LYS A 237 33.56 3.88 -5.36
N VAL A 238 33.95 3.12 -6.38
CA VAL A 238 33.49 1.73 -6.61
C VAL A 238 33.63 0.87 -5.34
N GLU A 239 34.67 1.12 -4.54
CA GLU A 239 34.88 0.48 -3.24
C GLU A 239 33.75 0.77 -2.24
N LEU A 240 33.23 2.00 -2.22
CA LEU A 240 32.09 2.38 -1.38
C LEU A 240 30.83 1.66 -1.83
N VAL A 241 30.54 1.64 -3.14
CA VAL A 241 29.40 0.92 -3.71
C VAL A 241 29.50 -0.57 -3.40
N THR A 242 30.70 -1.15 -3.50
CA THR A 242 30.95 -2.54 -3.14
C THR A 242 30.64 -2.81 -1.66
N LYS A 243 31.09 -1.92 -0.76
CA LYS A 243 30.81 -2.03 0.69
C LYS A 243 29.32 -1.91 0.99
N LEU A 244 28.63 -0.98 0.34
CA LEU A 244 27.18 -0.81 0.46
C LEU A 244 26.43 -2.04 -0.03
N LEU A 245 26.75 -2.54 -1.23
CA LEU A 245 26.10 -3.73 -1.78
C LEU A 245 26.33 -4.96 -0.88
N LYS A 246 27.55 -5.15 -0.34
CA LYS A 246 27.82 -6.22 0.62
C LYS A 246 27.05 -6.07 1.92
N HIS A 247 26.76 -4.85 2.36
CA HIS A 247 25.97 -4.62 3.56
C HIS A 247 24.50 -5.01 3.37
N PHE A 248 23.93 -4.78 2.18
CA PHE A 248 22.54 -5.07 1.88
C PHE A 248 22.31 -6.48 1.31
N LEU A 249 23.35 -7.16 0.87
CA LEU A 249 23.26 -8.55 0.39
C LEU A 249 23.51 -9.53 1.56
N PRO A 250 22.76 -10.65 1.64
CA PRO A 250 22.97 -11.65 2.67
C PRO A 250 24.39 -12.25 2.62
N ASP A 251 25.01 -12.47 3.78
CA ASP A 251 26.30 -13.16 3.96
C ASP A 251 26.20 -14.68 3.66
N ASP A 252 25.54 -15.07 2.57
CA ASP A 252 25.59 -16.45 2.08
C ASP A 252 26.71 -16.60 1.04
N LYS A 253 27.46 -17.69 1.14
CA LYS A 253 28.59 -18.07 0.28
C LYS A 253 28.21 -18.19 -1.21
N SER A 254 26.92 -18.14 -1.53
CA SER A 254 26.35 -18.20 -2.88
C SER A 254 26.30 -16.85 -3.61
N THR A 255 26.25 -15.71 -2.91
CA THR A 255 26.06 -14.39 -3.54
C THR A 255 27.41 -13.74 -3.84
N ARG A 256 27.86 -13.85 -5.10
CA ARG A 256 29.10 -13.22 -5.58
C ARG A 256 28.81 -11.92 -6.30
N LEU A 257 29.36 -10.82 -5.80
CA LEU A 257 29.40 -9.53 -6.50
C LEU A 257 30.38 -9.62 -7.68
N SER A 258 29.87 -9.65 -8.91
CA SER A 258 30.72 -9.53 -10.09
C SER A 258 31.18 -8.08 -10.26
N SER A 259 32.37 -7.89 -10.84
CA SER A 259 32.91 -6.56 -11.14
C SER A 259 31.96 -5.73 -12.01
N ASP A 260 31.31 -6.36 -12.99
CA ASP A 260 30.38 -5.69 -13.89
C ASP A 260 29.11 -5.25 -13.17
N MET A 261 28.61 -6.04 -12.21
CA MET A 261 27.46 -5.66 -11.41
C MET A 261 27.78 -4.45 -10.51
N VAL A 262 28.95 -4.43 -9.86
CA VAL A 262 29.37 -3.28 -9.06
C VAL A 262 29.48 -2.01 -9.92
N LYS A 263 30.02 -2.12 -11.14
CA LYS A 263 30.08 -0.99 -12.07
C LYS A 263 28.69 -0.51 -12.48
N LEU A 264 27.78 -1.42 -12.83
CA LEU A 264 26.40 -1.08 -13.18
C LEU A 264 25.67 -0.38 -12.03
N PHE A 265 25.83 -0.87 -10.80
CA PHE A 265 25.27 -0.21 -9.62
C PHE A 265 25.93 1.13 -9.33
N THR A 266 27.23 1.28 -9.60
CA THR A 266 27.92 2.57 -9.48
C THR A 266 27.34 3.59 -10.45
N GLU A 267 27.13 3.21 -11.71
CA GLU A 267 26.48 4.05 -12.73
C GLU A 267 25.02 4.36 -12.39
N LEU A 268 24.29 3.38 -11.86
CA LEU A 268 22.90 3.56 -11.43
C LEU A 268 22.81 4.58 -10.31
N ILE A 269 23.64 4.45 -9.27
CA ILE A 269 23.68 5.39 -8.13
C ILE A 269 24.10 6.78 -8.61
N PHE A 270 25.08 6.87 -9.51
CA PHE A 270 25.52 8.14 -10.08
C PHE A 270 24.38 8.82 -10.86
N THR A 271 23.70 8.07 -11.71
CA THR A 271 22.56 8.58 -12.51
C THR A 271 21.41 9.01 -11.59
N PHE A 272 21.11 8.21 -10.56
CA PHE A 272 20.10 8.52 -9.56
C PHE A 272 20.40 9.83 -8.83
N ILE A 273 21.63 10.02 -8.34
CA ILE A 273 22.05 11.24 -7.63
C ILE A 273 21.96 12.46 -8.55
N ASN A 274 22.40 12.35 -9.81
CA ASN A 274 22.30 13.46 -10.76
C ASN A 274 20.84 13.85 -11.06
N GLN A 275 19.97 12.86 -11.25
CA GLN A 275 18.54 13.12 -11.47
C GLN A 275 17.87 13.70 -10.22
N ALA A 276 18.23 13.22 -9.03
CA ALA A 276 17.78 13.77 -7.75
C ALA A 276 18.10 15.27 -7.67
N PHE A 277 19.35 15.60 -7.97
CA PHE A 277 19.86 16.96 -7.89
C PHE A 277 19.13 17.91 -8.85
N ILE A 278 19.03 17.55 -10.13
CA ILE A 278 18.37 18.38 -11.15
C ILE A 278 16.90 18.64 -10.79
N ARG A 279 16.20 17.59 -10.37
CA ARG A 279 14.78 17.70 -10.02
C ARG A 279 14.55 18.49 -8.74
N THR A 280 15.47 18.40 -7.79
CA THR A 280 15.44 19.20 -6.56
C THR A 280 15.59 20.69 -6.88
N ILE A 281 16.49 21.06 -7.81
CA ILE A 281 16.65 22.45 -8.29
C ILE A 281 15.37 22.93 -8.98
N HIS A 282 14.79 22.10 -9.85
CA HIS A 282 13.53 22.44 -10.51
C HIS A 282 12.38 22.62 -9.50
N GLN A 283 12.35 21.80 -8.46
CA GLN A 283 11.35 21.92 -7.40
C GLN A 283 11.51 23.26 -6.67
N ALA A 284 12.74 23.63 -6.27
CA ALA A 284 13.03 24.94 -5.65
C ALA A 284 12.63 26.12 -6.56
N SER A 285 13.03 26.07 -7.83
CA SER A 285 12.68 27.08 -8.82
C SER A 285 11.15 27.22 -9.01
N SER A 286 10.42 26.10 -9.05
CA SER A 286 8.95 26.12 -9.18
C SER A 286 8.23 26.71 -7.96
N GLU A 287 8.87 26.67 -6.79
CA GLU A 287 8.40 27.30 -5.55
C GLU A 287 8.86 28.77 -5.43
N GLY A 288 9.59 29.29 -6.42
CA GLY A 288 10.09 30.66 -6.44
C GLY A 288 11.24 30.90 -5.48
N THR A 289 11.92 29.85 -5.01
CA THR A 289 13.05 29.95 -4.08
C THR A 289 14.37 29.91 -4.85
N ILE A 290 15.33 30.74 -4.41
CA ILE A 290 16.69 30.80 -4.98
C ILE A 290 17.64 29.87 -4.19
N GLN A 291 17.17 29.31 -3.08
CA GLN A 291 17.93 28.44 -2.19
C GLN A 291 17.35 27.03 -2.26
N VAL A 292 18.21 26.06 -2.52
CA VAL A 292 17.85 24.65 -2.50
C VAL A 292 18.05 24.13 -1.10
N ASP A 293 16.98 23.56 -0.54
CA ASP A 293 16.96 22.89 0.75
C ASP A 293 16.57 21.42 0.61
N ILE A 294 16.70 20.67 1.71
CA ILE A 294 16.39 19.24 1.74
C ILE A 294 14.90 18.94 1.51
N GLN A 295 14.01 19.88 1.82
CA GLN A 295 12.56 19.68 1.66
C GLN A 295 12.18 19.61 0.19
N HIS A 296 12.87 20.34 -0.69
CA HIS A 296 12.70 20.21 -2.14
C HIS A 296 13.06 18.80 -2.63
N LEU A 297 14.09 18.17 -2.06
CA LEU A 297 14.48 16.79 -2.41
C LEU A 297 13.43 15.80 -1.92
N GLU A 298 12.94 15.97 -0.69
CA GLU A 298 11.89 15.12 -0.11
C GLU A 298 10.61 15.15 -0.95
N LYS A 299 10.23 16.31 -1.49
CA LYS A 299 9.06 16.47 -2.36
C LYS A 299 9.19 15.69 -3.67
N ILE A 300 10.39 15.61 -4.25
CA ILE A 300 10.62 14.90 -5.52
C ILE A 300 11.05 13.45 -5.36
N LEU A 301 11.41 13.01 -4.15
CA LEU A 301 11.99 11.69 -3.89
C LEU A 301 11.07 10.55 -4.33
N MET A 302 9.75 10.67 -4.10
CA MET A 302 8.79 9.65 -4.54
C MET A 302 8.72 9.52 -6.06
N GLN A 303 8.70 10.64 -6.79
CA GLN A 303 8.70 10.61 -8.26
C GLN A 303 10.05 10.13 -8.80
N LEU A 304 11.15 10.52 -8.16
CA LEU A 304 12.49 10.08 -8.53
C LEU A 304 12.65 8.55 -8.40
N LEU A 305 12.13 7.96 -7.31
CA LEU A 305 12.16 6.50 -7.10
C LEU A 305 11.22 5.73 -8.03
N LEU A 306 10.21 6.36 -8.63
CA LEU A 306 9.34 5.71 -9.62
C LEU A 306 9.97 5.67 -11.02
N ASP A 307 10.89 6.58 -11.30
CA ASP A 307 11.53 6.71 -12.62
C ASP A 307 12.79 5.82 -12.76
N PHE A 308 13.23 5.16 -11.69
CA PHE A 308 14.36 4.24 -11.62
C PHE A 308 13.92 2.87 -11.11
#